data_AF-A0A3L7ZXD5-F1
#
_entry.id   AF-A0A3L7ZXD5-F1
#
_cell.length_a   1.000
_cell.length_b   1.000
_cell.length_c   1.000
_cell.angle_alpha   90.00
_cell.angle_beta   90.00
_cell.angle_gamma   90.00
#
_symmetry.space_group_name_H-M   'P 1'
#
loop_
_entity.id
_entity.type
_entity.pdbx_description
1 polymer ?
#
loop_
_entity_poly.entity_id
_entity_poly.type
_entity_poly.pdbx_seq_one_letter_code
_entity_poly.pdbx_strand_id
1 'polypeptide(L)'
;MNLETLDHKAKEIVSTIVDSYVIGEKQITNGTNDYLSDAGIYVHALFVDFNGKDLCNISFHKTDDDNVSVCYTFSPNMIKKLPNEDDFDALDRYVNTERTSLIYKITLLKWLYESGYVFLIDDKSWNLFNTGNITSHDKEQWTKYGIKFYEETLKSRKIFDTLSEFHNCRIIPSPQLINYRNNKFRTPEQRRFNVNSTISVAAIIVSFIIGIGSPWLMTKFSKTSIESAQLESIITAIPKQLEEVKLNQEQMDSIITILNKIDKPDNGQTENAKP
;
A
#
# COMPACT_ATOMS: atom_id res chain seq x y z
N MET A 1 -7.54 -7.05 -11.89
CA MET A 1 -7.13 -5.96 -10.97
C MET A 1 -6.20 -5.01 -11.75
N ASN A 2 -6.01 -3.79 -11.28
CA ASN A 2 -5.01 -2.84 -11.79
C ASN A 2 -4.20 -2.33 -10.59
N LEU A 3 -2.89 -2.08 -10.77
CA LEU A 3 -2.03 -1.46 -9.75
C LEU A 3 -2.68 -0.20 -9.16
N GLU A 4 -3.30 0.64 -9.99
CA GLU A 4 -3.95 1.90 -9.57
C GLU A 4 -5.10 1.71 -8.58
N THR A 5 -5.71 0.52 -8.58
CA THR A 5 -6.91 0.19 -7.82
C THR A 5 -6.61 -0.74 -6.64
N LEU A 6 -5.34 -1.00 -6.34
CA LEU A 6 -5.00 -1.86 -5.20
C LEU A 6 -5.52 -1.23 -3.90
N ASP A 7 -6.30 -2.01 -3.17
CA ASP A 7 -6.74 -1.67 -1.83
C ASP A 7 -5.57 -1.73 -0.82
N HIS A 8 -5.85 -1.37 0.43
CA HIS A 8 -4.85 -1.34 1.49
C HIS A 8 -4.16 -2.70 1.68
N LYS A 9 -4.93 -3.79 1.66
CA LYS A 9 -4.43 -5.13 1.93
C LYS A 9 -3.54 -5.64 0.80
N ALA A 10 -3.91 -5.37 -0.45
CA ALA A 10 -3.02 -5.65 -1.58
C ALA A 10 -1.71 -4.87 -1.48
N LYS A 11 -1.75 -3.59 -1.08
CA LYS A 11 -0.55 -2.76 -0.90
C LYS A 11 0.35 -3.28 0.23
N GLU A 12 -0.22 -3.82 1.30
CA GLU A 12 0.55 -4.49 2.36
C GLU A 12 1.26 -5.74 1.83
N ILE A 13 0.54 -6.63 1.11
CA ILE A 13 1.13 -7.83 0.52
C ILE A 13 2.24 -7.47 -0.47
N VAL A 14 2.01 -6.47 -1.33
CA VAL A 14 3.04 -5.96 -2.27
C VAL A 14 4.23 -5.38 -1.51
N SER A 15 4.03 -4.64 -0.43
CA SER A 15 5.12 -4.16 0.43
C SER A 15 5.94 -5.33 0.96
N THR A 16 5.30 -6.36 1.51
CA THR A 16 6.01 -7.55 2.03
C THR A 16 6.88 -8.18 0.95
N ILE A 17 6.35 -8.40 -0.26
CA ILE A 17 7.11 -8.99 -1.37
C ILE A 17 8.32 -8.12 -1.74
N VAL A 18 8.10 -6.81 -1.92
CA VAL A 18 9.16 -5.88 -2.33
C VAL A 18 10.21 -5.69 -1.24
N ASP A 19 9.79 -5.54 0.01
CA ASP A 19 10.69 -5.30 1.14
C ASP A 19 11.55 -6.51 1.44
N SER A 20 10.98 -7.72 1.42
CA SER A 20 11.75 -8.95 1.56
C SER A 20 12.80 -9.11 0.47
N TYR A 21 12.46 -8.77 -0.78
CA TYR A 21 13.43 -8.77 -1.88
C TYR A 21 14.56 -7.76 -1.67
N VAL A 22 14.22 -6.49 -1.39
CA VAL A 22 15.21 -5.41 -1.22
C VAL A 22 16.12 -5.66 -0.02
N ILE A 23 15.58 -6.16 1.09
CA ILE A 23 16.35 -6.53 2.27
C ILE A 23 17.28 -7.70 1.94
N GLY A 24 16.77 -8.75 1.26
CA GLY A 24 17.57 -9.90 0.84
C GLY A 24 18.75 -9.50 -0.05
N GLU A 25 18.51 -8.71 -1.09
CA GLU A 25 19.55 -8.17 -1.98
C GLU A 25 20.65 -7.45 -1.20
N LYS A 26 20.25 -6.59 -0.25
CA LYS A 26 21.19 -5.85 0.60
C LYS A 26 22.01 -6.78 1.49
N GLN A 27 21.38 -7.81 2.07
CA GLN A 27 22.06 -8.74 2.97
C GLN A 27 23.08 -9.61 2.23
N ILE A 28 22.75 -10.04 1.01
CA ILE A 28 23.65 -10.79 0.13
C ILE A 28 24.82 -9.91 -0.29
N THR A 29 24.53 -8.70 -0.80
CA THR A 29 25.56 -7.76 -1.29
C THR A 29 26.56 -7.39 -0.19
N ASN A 30 26.07 -7.19 1.03
CA ASN A 30 26.91 -6.78 2.16
C ASN A 30 27.48 -7.95 2.98
N GLY A 31 27.17 -9.21 2.61
CA GLY A 31 27.64 -10.41 3.32
C GLY A 31 27.18 -10.49 4.78
N THR A 32 26.02 -9.92 5.10
CA THR A 32 25.50 -9.90 6.49
C THR A 32 24.64 -11.12 6.84
N ASN A 33 24.33 -11.96 5.84
CA ASN A 33 23.56 -13.17 6.03
C ASN A 33 24.03 -14.26 5.06
N ASP A 34 24.97 -15.08 5.53
CA ASP A 34 25.58 -16.16 4.75
C ASP A 34 24.61 -17.32 4.45
N TYR A 35 23.43 -17.31 5.06
CA TYR A 35 22.38 -18.31 4.85
C TYR A 35 21.43 -17.96 3.69
N LEU A 36 21.52 -16.75 3.13
CA LEU A 36 20.75 -16.35 1.95
C LEU A 36 21.57 -16.56 0.69
N SER A 37 21.18 -17.53 -0.14
CA SER A 37 21.79 -17.75 -1.46
C SER A 37 21.30 -16.74 -2.51
N ASP A 38 20.04 -16.31 -2.38
CA ASP A 38 19.35 -15.47 -3.34
C ASP A 38 18.38 -14.51 -2.64
N ALA A 39 17.94 -13.45 -3.31
CA ALA A 39 16.92 -12.53 -2.80
C ALA A 39 15.49 -13.00 -3.15
N GLY A 40 14.49 -12.36 -2.52
CA GLY A 40 13.07 -12.66 -2.74
C GLY A 40 12.40 -13.26 -1.51
N ILE A 41 11.11 -13.58 -1.65
CA ILE A 41 10.31 -14.14 -0.55
C ILE A 41 9.82 -15.53 -0.92
N TYR A 42 9.96 -16.48 0.01
CA TYR A 42 9.30 -17.78 -0.14
C TYR A 42 7.79 -17.60 -0.07
N VAL A 43 7.05 -18.23 -0.98
CA VAL A 43 5.59 -18.10 -1.05
C VAL A 43 4.93 -18.42 0.31
N HIS A 44 5.42 -19.44 1.02
CA HIS A 44 4.88 -19.82 2.34
C HIS A 44 4.99 -18.69 3.37
N ALA A 45 6.02 -17.84 3.30
CA ALA A 45 6.23 -16.76 4.26
C ALA A 45 5.18 -15.64 4.13
N LEU A 46 4.39 -15.65 3.05
CA LEU A 46 3.21 -14.79 2.93
C LEU A 46 2.01 -15.30 3.72
N PHE A 47 2.03 -16.55 4.20
CA PHE A 47 0.93 -17.21 4.90
C PHE A 47 1.26 -17.55 6.36
N VAL A 48 2.48 -17.22 6.81
CA VAL A 48 2.97 -17.48 8.16
C VAL A 48 3.50 -16.17 8.73
N ASP A 49 3.08 -15.81 9.93
CA ASP A 49 3.66 -14.70 10.67
C ASP A 49 4.73 -15.18 11.66
N PHE A 50 5.98 -14.96 11.28
CA PHE A 50 7.13 -15.23 12.13
C PHE A 50 7.40 -14.14 13.17
N ASN A 51 6.77 -12.97 13.05
CA ASN A 51 7.01 -11.82 13.91
C ASN A 51 6.01 -11.72 15.08
N GLY A 52 5.01 -12.60 15.13
CA GLY A 52 4.02 -12.69 16.21
C GLY A 52 3.10 -11.47 16.34
N LYS A 53 2.96 -10.67 15.27
CA LYS A 53 2.07 -9.52 15.19
C LYS A 53 0.62 -9.92 14.89
N ASP A 54 0.45 -10.87 13.97
CA ASP A 54 -0.79 -11.53 13.59
C ASP A 54 -0.59 -13.04 13.78
N LEU A 55 -0.95 -13.56 14.96
CA LEU A 55 -0.70 -14.96 15.33
C LEU A 55 -1.48 -16.00 14.52
N CYS A 56 -2.04 -15.65 13.36
CA CYS A 56 -2.73 -16.54 12.43
C CYS A 56 -1.77 -17.05 11.34
N ASN A 57 -1.37 -18.32 11.46
CA ASN A 57 -0.61 -19.02 10.42
C ASN A 57 -1.54 -19.94 9.62
N ILE A 58 -1.30 -20.01 8.32
CA ILE A 58 -2.08 -20.84 7.39
C ILE A 58 -1.16 -21.85 6.73
N SER A 59 -1.46 -23.13 6.92
CA SER A 59 -0.75 -24.25 6.30
C SER A 59 -1.60 -24.92 5.23
N PHE A 60 -0.95 -25.44 4.18
CA PHE A 60 -1.61 -26.12 3.07
C PHE A 60 -1.17 -27.59 2.98
N HIS A 61 -2.14 -28.46 2.68
CA HIS A 61 -1.90 -29.87 2.37
C HIS A 61 -2.62 -30.25 1.09
N LYS A 62 -1.92 -30.97 0.20
CA LYS A 62 -2.55 -31.57 -0.97
C LYS A 62 -3.38 -32.78 -0.51
N THR A 63 -4.60 -32.87 -1.03
CA THR A 63 -5.44 -34.07 -0.91
C THR A 63 -5.40 -34.87 -2.22
N ASP A 64 -5.88 -36.12 -2.20
CA ASP A 64 -5.85 -37.01 -3.36
C ASP A 64 -6.69 -36.50 -4.55
N ASP A 65 -7.69 -35.64 -4.29
CA ASP A 65 -8.69 -35.18 -5.27
C ASP A 65 -8.39 -33.77 -5.83
N ASP A 66 -7.13 -33.35 -5.90
CA ASP A 66 -6.72 -31.99 -6.30
C ASP A 66 -7.44 -30.88 -5.48
N ASN A 67 -7.85 -31.19 -4.24
CA ASN A 67 -8.31 -30.21 -3.27
C ASN A 67 -7.16 -29.81 -2.35
N VAL A 68 -7.34 -28.66 -1.69
CA VAL A 68 -6.37 -28.14 -0.74
C VAL A 68 -6.97 -28.21 0.65
N SER A 69 -6.39 -29.02 1.53
CA SER A 69 -6.67 -28.94 2.95
C SER A 69 -5.90 -27.76 3.53
N VAL A 70 -6.61 -26.94 4.31
CA VAL A 70 -6.10 -25.72 4.91
C VAL A 70 -6.28 -25.82 6.41
N CYS A 71 -5.24 -25.47 7.16
CA CYS A 71 -5.33 -25.31 8.59
C CYS A 71 -4.94 -23.90 8.99
N TYR A 72 -5.82 -23.25 9.75
CA TYR A 72 -5.59 -21.96 10.37
C TYR A 72 -5.21 -22.21 11.81
N THR A 73 -4.04 -21.75 12.25
CA THR A 73 -3.63 -21.78 13.65
C THR A 73 -3.55 -20.35 14.16
N PHE A 74 -4.29 -20.03 15.21
CA PHE A 74 -4.46 -18.65 15.68
C PHE A 74 -4.56 -18.57 17.20
N SER A 75 -4.25 -17.38 17.72
CA SER A 75 -4.43 -17.12 19.15
C SER A 75 -5.90 -16.80 19.48
N PRO A 76 -6.44 -17.30 20.61
CA PRO A 76 -7.83 -17.07 20.99
C PRO A 76 -8.21 -15.58 21.10
N ASN A 77 -7.26 -14.73 21.51
CA ASN A 77 -7.45 -13.29 21.65
C ASN A 77 -7.72 -12.55 20.32
N MET A 78 -7.50 -13.19 19.17
CA MET A 78 -7.83 -12.65 17.86
C MET A 78 -9.34 -12.69 17.59
N ILE A 79 -10.08 -13.59 18.25
CA ILE A 79 -11.53 -13.69 18.13
C ILE A 79 -12.16 -12.58 18.97
N LYS A 80 -12.48 -11.47 18.31
CA LYS A 80 -13.22 -10.36 18.92
C LYS A 80 -14.71 -10.60 18.76
N LYS A 81 -15.37 -10.93 19.87
CA LYS A 81 -16.82 -11.16 19.96
C LYS A 81 -17.59 -9.85 19.80
N LEU A 82 -18.62 -9.85 18.97
CA LEU A 82 -19.55 -8.74 18.81
C LEU A 82 -20.67 -8.78 19.87
N PRO A 83 -21.38 -7.66 20.12
CA PRO A 83 -22.55 -7.67 20.98
C PRO A 83 -23.59 -8.69 20.48
N ASN A 84 -24.12 -9.51 21.38
CA ASN A 84 -25.12 -10.55 21.12
C ASN A 84 -24.66 -11.72 20.23
N GLU A 85 -23.37 -11.85 19.96
CA GLU A 85 -22.79 -13.03 19.33
C GLU A 85 -22.52 -14.10 20.41
N ASP A 86 -22.51 -15.39 20.07
CA ASP A 86 -21.96 -16.43 20.94
C ASP A 86 -20.50 -16.77 20.57
N ASP A 87 -19.86 -17.70 21.30
CA ASP A 87 -18.45 -18.03 21.02
C ASP A 87 -18.28 -18.83 19.72
N PHE A 88 -19.30 -19.58 19.32
CA PHE A 88 -19.30 -20.37 18.09
C PHE A 88 -19.45 -19.45 16.88
N ASP A 89 -20.41 -18.52 16.92
CA ASP A 89 -20.64 -17.52 15.88
C ASP A 89 -19.41 -16.62 15.69
N ALA A 90 -18.77 -16.21 16.79
CA ALA A 90 -17.56 -15.39 16.73
C ALA A 90 -16.38 -16.14 16.07
N LEU A 91 -16.22 -17.42 16.37
CA LEU A 91 -15.23 -18.28 15.73
C LEU A 91 -15.54 -18.47 14.25
N ASP A 92 -16.78 -18.78 13.88
CA ASP A 92 -17.19 -18.97 12.48
C ASP A 92 -16.95 -17.71 11.65
N ARG A 93 -17.35 -16.54 12.17
CA ARG A 93 -17.08 -15.25 11.50
C ARG A 93 -15.60 -14.97 11.34
N TYR A 94 -14.79 -15.24 12.36
CA TYR A 94 -13.34 -15.09 12.29
C TYR A 94 -12.74 -15.99 11.21
N VAL A 95 -13.05 -17.28 11.23
CA VAL A 95 -12.60 -18.25 10.22
C VAL A 95 -13.05 -17.86 8.81
N ASN A 96 -14.30 -17.42 8.64
CA ASN A 96 -14.81 -16.94 7.34
C ASN A 96 -14.05 -15.71 6.84
N THR A 97 -13.63 -14.82 7.75
CA THR A 97 -12.80 -13.65 7.43
C THR A 97 -11.40 -14.08 6.99
N GLU A 98 -10.78 -15.02 7.71
CA GLU A 98 -9.46 -15.58 7.36
C GLU A 98 -9.49 -16.36 6.04
N ARG A 99 -10.56 -17.13 5.78
CA ARG A 99 -10.77 -17.81 4.49
C ARG A 99 -10.88 -16.81 3.34
N THR A 100 -11.66 -15.74 3.53
CA THR A 100 -11.81 -14.68 2.52
C THR A 100 -10.47 -13.97 2.27
N SER A 101 -9.72 -13.71 3.35
CA SER A 101 -8.37 -13.17 3.32
C SER A 101 -7.41 -14.04 2.51
N LEU A 102 -7.45 -15.35 2.75
CA LEU A 102 -6.65 -16.36 2.06
C LEU A 102 -6.96 -16.39 0.56
N ILE A 103 -8.23 -16.51 0.19
CA ILE A 103 -8.67 -16.56 -1.22
C ILE A 103 -8.26 -15.27 -1.95
N TYR A 104 -8.42 -14.12 -1.29
CA TYR A 104 -7.99 -12.83 -1.82
C TYR A 104 -6.48 -12.81 -2.08
N LYS A 105 -5.66 -13.25 -1.11
CA LYS A 105 -4.20 -13.31 -1.22
C LYS A 105 -3.75 -14.21 -2.38
N ILE A 106 -4.32 -15.41 -2.50
CA ILE A 106 -4.04 -16.34 -3.61
C ILE A 106 -4.43 -15.72 -4.96
N THR A 107 -5.58 -15.06 -5.03
CA THR A 107 -6.06 -14.41 -6.26
C THR A 107 -5.17 -13.24 -6.66
N LEU A 108 -4.73 -12.44 -5.70
CA LEU A 108 -3.79 -11.34 -5.92
C LEU A 108 -2.44 -11.84 -6.43
N LEU A 109 -1.90 -12.89 -5.81
CA LEU A 109 -0.63 -13.50 -6.23
C LEU A 109 -0.70 -14.00 -7.67
N LYS A 110 -1.76 -14.74 -8.01
CA LYS A 110 -2.01 -15.18 -9.38
C LYS A 110 -2.05 -14.01 -10.36
N TRP A 111 -2.81 -12.97 -10.03
CA TRP A 111 -2.91 -11.79 -10.89
C TRP A 111 -1.55 -11.07 -11.05
N LEU A 112 -0.78 -10.92 -9.97
CA LEU A 112 0.56 -10.32 -10.03
C LEU A 112 1.48 -11.13 -10.95
N TYR A 113 1.41 -12.46 -10.88
CA TYR A 113 2.21 -13.36 -11.71
C TYR A 113 1.78 -13.28 -13.18
N GLU A 114 0.49 -13.47 -13.48
CA GLU A 114 -0.06 -13.39 -14.84
C GLU A 114 0.16 -12.01 -15.49
N SER A 115 0.23 -10.95 -14.69
CA SER A 115 0.48 -9.58 -15.17
C SER A 115 1.98 -9.24 -15.29
N GLY A 116 2.89 -10.16 -14.96
CA GLY A 116 4.35 -9.93 -15.02
C GLY A 116 4.89 -8.98 -13.95
N TYR A 117 4.15 -8.76 -12.87
CA TYR A 117 4.61 -7.97 -11.72
C TYR A 117 5.45 -8.76 -10.74
N VAL A 118 5.31 -10.08 -10.75
CA VAL A 118 6.19 -10.99 -10.00
C VAL A 118 6.64 -12.15 -10.87
N PHE A 119 7.80 -12.70 -10.56
CA PHE A 119 8.40 -13.86 -11.19
C PHE A 119 8.60 -14.96 -10.16
N LEU A 120 8.43 -16.21 -10.60
CA LEU A 120 8.65 -17.39 -9.78
C LEU A 120 10.01 -17.99 -10.14
N ILE A 121 10.84 -18.22 -9.13
CA ILE A 121 12.10 -18.93 -9.27
C ILE A 121 11.99 -20.24 -8.51
N ASP A 122 12.35 -21.34 -9.18
CA ASP A 122 12.40 -22.67 -8.57
C ASP A 122 13.36 -22.67 -7.38
N ASP A 123 12.82 -23.05 -6.24
CA ASP A 123 13.46 -23.12 -4.95
C ASP A 123 13.08 -24.45 -4.30
N LYS A 124 13.81 -25.48 -4.71
CA LYS A 124 13.63 -26.88 -4.30
C LYS A 124 13.78 -27.12 -2.81
N SER A 125 14.14 -26.09 -2.05
CA SER A 125 14.34 -26.19 -0.61
C SER A 125 13.02 -26.24 0.19
N TRP A 126 11.87 -25.89 -0.40
CA TRP A 126 10.64 -25.72 0.39
C TRP A 126 9.31 -26.14 -0.26
N ASN A 127 8.65 -27.13 0.36
CA ASN A 127 7.36 -27.67 -0.08
C ASN A 127 6.15 -26.88 0.47
N LEU A 128 5.48 -26.10 -0.39
CA LEU A 128 4.26 -25.35 -0.03
C LEU A 128 3.10 -26.22 0.48
N PHE A 129 2.94 -27.45 -0.04
CA PHE A 129 1.92 -28.41 0.40
C PHE A 129 2.36 -29.25 1.61
N ASN A 130 3.51 -28.91 2.19
CA ASN A 130 4.07 -29.55 3.37
C ASN A 130 4.75 -28.49 4.25
N THR A 131 4.15 -27.30 4.38
CA THR A 131 4.61 -26.22 5.28
C THR A 131 4.37 -26.57 6.75
N GLY A 132 4.61 -27.83 7.12
CA GLY A 132 4.30 -28.45 8.40
C GLY A 132 3.11 -29.38 8.27
N ASN A 133 3.33 -30.63 7.82
CA ASN A 133 2.42 -31.74 8.07
C ASN A 133 1.95 -31.67 9.52
N ILE A 134 0.72 -31.22 9.74
CA ILE A 134 0.20 -30.99 11.08
C ILE A 134 0.03 -32.34 11.74
N THR A 135 0.98 -32.68 12.59
CA THR A 135 0.99 -33.94 13.30
C THR A 135 0.05 -33.87 14.50
N SER A 136 -0.32 -35.03 15.04
CA SER A 136 -0.99 -35.09 16.34
C SER A 136 -0.17 -34.38 17.42
N HIS A 137 1.17 -34.45 17.35
CA HIS A 137 2.05 -33.75 18.28
C HIS A 137 1.91 -32.23 18.19
N ASP A 138 1.79 -31.66 17.00
CA ASP A 138 1.59 -30.21 16.82
C ASP A 138 0.26 -29.77 17.43
N LYS A 139 -0.82 -30.53 17.20
CA LYS A 139 -2.15 -30.25 17.77
C LYS A 139 -2.12 -30.32 19.30
N GLU A 140 -1.39 -31.28 19.86
CA GLU A 140 -1.18 -31.40 21.31
C GLU A 140 -0.41 -30.19 21.87
N GLN A 141 0.67 -29.77 21.22
CA GLN A 141 1.42 -28.58 21.64
C GLN A 141 0.55 -27.33 21.57
N TRP A 142 -0.17 -27.12 20.48
CA TRP A 142 -1.07 -25.97 20.34
C TRP A 142 -2.11 -25.95 21.45
N THR A 143 -2.74 -27.08 21.72
CA THR A 143 -3.71 -27.20 22.82
C THR A 143 -3.08 -26.86 24.17
N LYS A 144 -1.87 -27.37 24.45
CA LYS A 144 -1.12 -27.09 25.68
C LYS A 144 -0.79 -25.60 25.84
N TYR A 145 -0.47 -24.92 24.75
CA TYR A 145 -0.16 -23.48 24.74
C TYR A 145 -1.38 -22.58 24.55
N GLY A 146 -2.59 -23.15 24.51
CA GLY A 146 -3.83 -22.40 24.33
C GLY A 146 -4.03 -21.84 22.91
N ILE A 147 -3.25 -22.30 21.94
CA ILE A 147 -3.40 -21.97 20.52
C ILE A 147 -4.60 -22.74 19.97
N LYS A 148 -5.45 -22.06 19.18
CA LYS A 148 -6.61 -22.65 18.52
C LYS A 148 -6.24 -22.99 17.08
N PHE A 149 -6.92 -24.00 16.55
CA PHE A 149 -6.77 -24.37 15.15
C PHE A 149 -8.13 -24.71 14.54
N TYR A 150 -8.25 -24.48 13.23
CA TYR A 150 -9.41 -24.83 12.41
C TYR A 150 -8.95 -25.44 11.10
N GLU A 151 -9.51 -26.58 10.74
CA GLU A 151 -9.17 -27.31 9.52
C GLU A 151 -10.36 -27.31 8.56
N GLU A 152 -10.08 -27.10 7.28
CA GLU A 152 -11.08 -27.23 6.22
C GLU A 152 -10.48 -27.77 4.93
N THR A 153 -11.35 -28.10 3.98
CA THR A 153 -10.95 -28.47 2.62
C THR A 153 -11.52 -27.46 1.63
N LEU A 154 -10.63 -26.73 0.95
CA LEU A 154 -10.99 -25.86 -0.15
C LEU A 154 -11.14 -26.70 -1.42
N LYS A 155 -12.39 -26.93 -1.81
CA LYS A 155 -12.76 -27.67 -3.02
C LYS A 155 -12.77 -26.74 -4.24
N SER A 156 -11.58 -26.36 -4.71
CA SER A 156 -11.43 -25.46 -5.85
C SER A 156 -10.17 -25.78 -6.65
N ARG A 157 -10.37 -26.34 -7.84
CA ARG A 157 -9.28 -26.62 -8.78
C ARG A 157 -8.46 -25.37 -9.12
N LYS A 158 -9.12 -24.22 -9.28
CA LYS A 158 -8.43 -22.95 -9.53
C LYS A 158 -7.46 -22.58 -8.40
N ILE A 159 -7.87 -22.79 -7.14
CA ILE A 159 -7.01 -22.54 -5.97
C ILE A 159 -5.86 -23.55 -5.95
N PHE A 160 -6.17 -24.83 -6.16
CA PHE A 160 -5.17 -25.89 -6.21
C PHE A 160 -4.10 -25.67 -7.28
N ASP A 161 -4.51 -25.39 -8.52
CA ASP A 161 -3.60 -25.14 -9.64
C ASP A 161 -2.71 -23.93 -9.35
N THR A 162 -3.28 -22.87 -8.77
CA THR A 162 -2.52 -21.67 -8.39
C THR A 162 -1.49 -21.99 -7.31
N LEU A 163 -1.87 -22.67 -6.23
CA LEU A 163 -0.90 -23.03 -5.19
C LEU A 163 0.15 -24.02 -5.71
N SER A 164 -0.22 -24.89 -6.64
CA SER A 164 0.72 -25.82 -7.29
C SER A 164 1.72 -25.11 -8.19
N GLU A 165 1.34 -24.04 -8.87
CA GLU A 165 2.25 -23.20 -9.66
C GLU A 165 3.25 -22.45 -8.79
N PHE A 166 2.83 -22.05 -7.59
CA PHE A 166 3.66 -21.34 -6.61
C PHE A 166 4.43 -22.28 -5.66
N HIS A 167 4.26 -23.59 -5.84
CA HIS A 167 4.92 -24.61 -5.04
C HIS A 167 6.42 -24.64 -5.31
N ASN A 168 7.24 -24.81 -4.26
CA ASN A 168 8.71 -24.77 -4.34
C ASN A 168 9.21 -23.52 -5.06
N CYS A 169 8.51 -22.39 -4.94
CA CYS A 169 8.90 -21.17 -5.61
C CYS A 169 9.24 -20.07 -4.62
N ARG A 170 10.17 -19.24 -5.06
CA ARG A 170 10.42 -17.92 -4.50
C ARG A 170 9.86 -16.86 -5.42
N ILE A 171 9.28 -15.81 -4.82
CA ILE A 171 8.74 -14.65 -5.54
C ILE A 171 9.83 -13.59 -5.64
N ILE A 172 10.08 -13.13 -6.87
CA ILE A 172 10.87 -11.94 -7.17
C ILE A 172 9.96 -10.85 -7.78
N PRO A 173 9.91 -9.64 -7.21
CA PRO A 173 9.13 -8.54 -7.76
C PRO A 173 9.79 -7.97 -9.03
N SER A 174 8.97 -7.53 -9.98
CA SER A 174 9.47 -6.82 -11.16
C SER A 174 9.94 -5.40 -10.83
N PRO A 175 10.82 -4.80 -11.64
CA PRO A 175 11.24 -3.41 -11.45
C PRO A 175 10.06 -2.42 -11.40
N GLN A 176 8.99 -2.71 -12.13
CA GLN A 176 7.77 -1.90 -12.14
C GLN A 176 7.07 -1.94 -10.79
N LEU A 177 6.94 -3.13 -10.19
CA LEU A 177 6.31 -3.31 -8.88
C LEU A 177 7.16 -2.67 -7.76
N ILE A 178 8.49 -2.82 -7.82
CA ILE A 178 9.43 -2.16 -6.91
C ILE A 178 9.27 -0.64 -6.97
N ASN A 179 9.29 -0.07 -8.19
CA ASN A 179 9.14 1.37 -8.39
C ASN A 179 7.76 1.84 -7.90
N TYR A 180 6.69 1.10 -8.17
CA TYR A 180 5.35 1.44 -7.69
C TYR A 180 5.28 1.50 -6.15
N ARG A 181 5.81 0.48 -5.46
CA ARG A 181 5.91 0.44 -3.99
C ARG A 181 6.74 1.59 -3.44
N ASN A 182 7.94 1.82 -3.98
CA ASN A 182 8.86 2.87 -3.52
C ASN A 182 8.28 4.29 -3.69
N ASN A 183 7.33 4.45 -4.60
CA ASN A 183 6.60 5.71 -4.81
C ASN A 183 5.27 5.78 -4.03
N LYS A 184 5.16 5.05 -2.90
CA LYS A 184 3.98 5.03 -2.04
C LYS A 184 2.71 4.64 -2.81
N PHE A 185 2.84 3.67 -3.72
CA PHE A 185 1.73 3.15 -4.53
C PHE A 185 1.08 4.22 -5.42
N ARG A 186 1.88 5.16 -5.92
CA ARG A 186 1.45 6.16 -6.91
C ARG A 186 1.98 5.80 -8.29
N THR A 187 1.11 5.79 -9.30
CA THR A 187 1.53 5.55 -10.68
C THR A 187 2.33 6.73 -11.25
N PRO A 188 3.11 6.53 -12.32
CA PRO A 188 3.79 7.63 -13.02
C PRO A 188 2.86 8.80 -13.35
N GLU A 189 1.62 8.51 -13.76
CA GLU A 189 0.58 9.46 -14.11
C GLU A 189 0.13 10.26 -12.87
N GLN A 190 -0.17 9.58 -11.77
CA GLN A 190 -0.51 10.23 -10.49
C GLN A 190 0.64 11.07 -9.93
N ARG A 191 1.89 10.65 -10.16
CA ARG A 191 3.07 11.45 -9.79
C ARG A 191 3.17 12.71 -10.65
N ARG A 192 3.03 12.59 -11.97
CA ARG A 192 3.03 13.72 -12.90
C ARG A 192 1.90 14.70 -12.60
N PHE A 193 0.71 14.20 -12.28
CA PHE A 193 -0.42 15.03 -11.87
C PHE A 193 -0.14 15.81 -10.58
N ASN A 194 0.43 15.17 -9.55
CA ASN A 194 0.77 15.85 -8.30
C ASN A 194 1.87 16.91 -8.47
N VAL A 195 2.88 16.63 -9.28
CA VAL A 195 3.94 17.61 -9.62
C VAL A 195 3.35 18.77 -10.39
N ASN A 196 2.54 18.51 -11.42
CA ASN A 196 1.90 19.56 -12.20
C ASN A 196 0.93 20.38 -11.36
N SER A 197 0.11 19.76 -10.51
CA SER A 197 -0.81 20.46 -9.60
C SER A 197 -0.04 21.33 -8.59
N THR A 198 1.06 20.84 -8.03
CA THR A 198 1.89 21.61 -7.10
C THR A 198 2.59 22.78 -7.80
N ILE A 199 3.09 22.58 -9.02
CA ILE A 199 3.68 23.64 -9.85
C ILE A 199 2.60 24.66 -10.23
N SER A 200 1.40 24.24 -10.59
CA SER A 200 0.28 25.14 -10.90
C SER A 200 -0.15 25.96 -9.68
N VAL A 201 -0.27 25.34 -8.50
CA VAL A 201 -0.60 26.05 -7.25
C VAL A 201 0.51 27.01 -6.85
N ALA A 202 1.78 26.59 -6.96
CA ALA A 202 2.92 27.45 -6.70
C ALA A 202 3.00 28.62 -7.70
N ALA A 203 2.71 28.38 -8.98
CA ALA A 203 2.65 29.42 -10.00
C ALA A 203 1.53 30.43 -9.70
N ILE A 204 0.33 29.96 -9.31
CA ILE A 204 -0.77 30.82 -8.90
C ILE A 204 -0.36 31.69 -7.70
N ILE A 205 0.20 31.10 -6.65
CA ILE A 205 0.65 31.83 -5.46
C ILE A 205 1.74 32.86 -5.80
N VAL A 206 2.72 32.49 -6.62
CA VAL A 206 3.79 33.41 -7.07
C VAL A 206 3.22 34.55 -7.92
N SER A 207 2.31 34.27 -8.85
CA SER A 207 1.62 35.30 -9.64
C SER A 207 0.80 36.25 -8.76
N PHE A 208 0.14 35.75 -7.71
CA PHE A 208 -0.56 36.59 -6.74
C PHE A 208 0.40 37.43 -5.89
N ILE A 209 1.52 36.88 -5.42
CA ILE A 209 2.54 37.63 -4.67
C ILE A 209 3.17 38.72 -5.56
N ILE A 210 3.38 38.46 -6.84
CA ILE A 210 3.86 39.47 -7.80
C ILE A 210 2.77 40.50 -8.09
N GLY A 211 1.49 40.10 -8.20
CA GLY A 211 0.36 41.00 -8.44
C GLY A 211 0.02 41.92 -7.27
N ILE A 212 0.02 41.39 -6.04
CA ILE A 212 -0.28 42.13 -4.80
C ILE A 212 0.97 42.82 -4.25
N GLY A 213 2.15 42.22 -4.43
CA GLY A 213 3.44 42.80 -4.05
C GLY A 213 3.98 43.81 -5.06
N SER A 214 3.42 43.90 -6.27
CA SER A 214 3.81 44.84 -7.33
C SER A 214 3.86 46.30 -6.84
N PRO A 215 2.85 46.84 -6.12
CA PRO A 215 2.91 48.20 -5.59
C PRO A 215 3.97 48.38 -4.48
N TRP A 216 4.23 47.34 -3.68
CA TRP A 216 5.21 47.38 -2.58
C TRP A 216 6.66 47.14 -3.04
N LEU A 217 6.85 46.36 -4.11
CA LEU A 217 8.14 46.16 -4.79
C LEU A 217 8.50 47.38 -5.64
N MET A 218 7.53 48.03 -6.28
CA MET A 218 7.75 49.27 -7.04
C MET A 218 8.08 50.48 -6.15
N THR A 219 7.74 50.47 -4.86
CA THR A 219 8.10 51.54 -3.93
C THR A 219 9.54 51.43 -3.39
N LYS A 220 10.17 50.24 -3.44
CA LYS A 220 11.60 50.05 -3.07
C LYS A 220 12.56 49.93 -4.25
N PHE A 221 12.11 49.49 -5.43
CA PHE A 221 12.89 49.47 -6.66
C PHE A 221 12.21 50.35 -7.70
N SER A 222 12.66 51.60 -7.78
CA SER A 222 12.20 52.55 -8.77
C SER A 222 12.78 52.22 -10.15
N LYS A 223 11.92 52.34 -11.17
CA LYS A 223 12.18 52.33 -12.63
C LYS A 223 12.19 50.97 -13.35
N THR A 224 11.04 50.28 -13.35
CA THR A 224 10.57 49.60 -14.57
C THR A 224 9.07 49.39 -14.47
N SER A 225 8.28 50.15 -15.24
CA SER A 225 6.85 49.90 -15.36
C SER A 225 6.66 48.57 -16.07
N ILE A 226 6.12 47.58 -15.36
CA ILE A 226 5.61 46.37 -16.00
C ILE A 226 4.33 46.79 -16.72
N GLU A 227 4.38 46.85 -18.05
CA GLU A 227 3.24 47.20 -18.89
C GLU A 227 2.14 46.13 -18.75
N SER A 228 0.90 46.56 -18.65
CA SER A 228 -0.31 45.75 -18.51
C SER A 228 -0.41 44.62 -19.56
N ALA A 229 0.19 44.84 -20.74
CA ALA A 229 0.27 43.86 -21.84
C ALA A 229 1.10 42.61 -21.50
N GLN A 230 2.08 42.71 -20.58
CA GLN A 230 2.84 41.55 -20.09
C GLN A 230 2.04 40.72 -19.08
N LEU A 231 1.12 41.36 -18.36
CA LEU A 231 0.23 40.68 -17.40
C LEU A 231 -0.87 39.91 -18.14
N GLU A 232 -1.43 40.47 -19.21
CA GLU A 232 -2.35 39.76 -20.11
C GLU A 232 -1.68 38.56 -20.78
N SER A 233 -0.42 38.67 -21.23
CA SER A 233 0.27 37.51 -21.83
C SER A 233 0.49 36.37 -20.84
N ILE A 234 0.75 36.67 -19.55
CA ILE A 234 0.90 35.66 -18.49
C ILE A 234 -0.47 35.03 -18.16
N ILE A 235 -1.54 35.81 -18.08
CA ILE A 235 -2.91 35.30 -17.85
C ILE A 235 -3.38 34.44 -19.04
N THR A 236 -3.02 34.81 -20.27
CA THR A 236 -3.40 34.08 -21.49
C THR A 236 -2.48 32.88 -21.77
N ALA A 237 -1.26 32.87 -21.20
CA ALA A 237 -0.31 31.75 -21.25
C ALA A 237 -0.51 30.70 -20.15
N ILE A 238 -1.32 30.99 -19.12
CA ILE A 238 -1.94 29.95 -18.27
C ILE A 238 -2.90 29.20 -19.19
N PRO A 239 -2.55 27.98 -19.63
CA PRO A 239 -3.06 27.49 -20.89
C PRO A 239 -4.55 27.13 -20.82
N LYS A 240 -5.18 27.22 -22.00
CA LYS A 240 -6.43 26.57 -22.44
C LYS A 240 -6.55 25.05 -22.11
N GLN A 241 -5.69 24.49 -21.27
CA GLN A 241 -5.81 23.15 -20.69
C GLN A 241 -6.76 23.09 -19.47
N LEU A 242 -7.32 24.23 -19.03
CA LEU A 242 -8.28 24.26 -17.93
C LEU A 242 -9.61 23.56 -18.26
N GLU A 243 -9.97 23.37 -19.54
CA GLU A 243 -11.21 22.69 -19.92
C GLU A 243 -11.18 21.17 -19.71
N GLU A 244 -10.00 20.54 -19.62
CA GLU A 244 -9.88 19.09 -19.35
C GLU A 244 -9.61 18.75 -17.89
N VAL A 245 -9.22 19.72 -17.06
CA VAL A 245 -9.01 19.51 -15.62
C VAL A 245 -10.19 20.07 -14.85
N LYS A 246 -11.22 19.24 -14.65
CA LYS A 246 -12.24 19.50 -13.62
C LYS A 246 -11.55 19.54 -12.25
N LEU A 247 -11.06 20.70 -11.84
CA LEU A 247 -10.65 20.98 -10.47
C LEU A 247 -11.80 20.59 -9.55
N ASN A 248 -11.53 19.76 -8.55
CA ASN A 248 -12.58 19.36 -7.60
C ASN A 248 -12.94 20.55 -6.70
N GLN A 249 -14.17 20.57 -6.17
CA GLN A 249 -14.67 21.66 -5.32
C GLN A 249 -13.73 21.91 -4.11
N GLU A 250 -13.14 20.85 -3.56
CA GLU A 250 -12.24 20.91 -2.40
C GLU A 250 -10.93 21.65 -2.71
N GLN A 251 -10.41 21.56 -3.93
CA GLN A 251 -9.23 22.30 -4.39
C GLN A 251 -9.54 23.78 -4.58
N MET A 252 -10.73 24.12 -5.07
CA MET A 252 -11.20 25.52 -5.08
C MET A 252 -11.35 26.06 -3.66
N ASP A 253 -11.97 25.30 -2.76
CA ASP A 253 -12.20 25.74 -1.38
C ASP A 253 -10.88 25.94 -0.61
N SER A 254 -9.86 25.13 -0.90
CA SER A 254 -8.51 25.29 -0.35
C SER A 254 -7.85 26.57 -0.85
N ILE A 255 -7.98 26.88 -2.15
CA ILE A 255 -7.47 28.14 -2.74
C ILE A 255 -8.20 29.35 -2.12
N ILE A 256 -9.53 29.30 -1.99
CA ILE A 256 -10.35 30.36 -1.38
C ILE A 256 -9.97 30.56 0.09
N THR A 257 -9.72 29.49 0.84
CA THR A 257 -9.32 29.55 2.25
C THR A 257 -7.95 30.21 2.42
N ILE A 258 -7.02 29.95 1.50
CA ILE A 258 -5.69 30.58 1.51
C ILE A 258 -5.80 32.06 1.12
N LEU A 259 -6.61 32.40 0.11
CA LEU A 259 -6.89 33.78 -0.29
C LEU A 259 -7.50 34.61 0.86
N ASN A 260 -8.50 34.06 1.56
CA ASN A 260 -9.15 34.70 2.71
C ASN A 260 -8.22 34.90 3.92
N LYS A 261 -7.11 34.16 4.01
CA LYS A 261 -6.07 34.38 5.04
C LYS A 261 -5.11 35.51 4.67
N ILE A 262 -4.95 35.81 3.38
CA ILE A 262 -4.07 36.88 2.89
C ILE A 262 -4.79 38.24 2.95
N ASP A 263 -6.12 38.27 2.78
CA ASP A 263 -6.95 39.49 2.81
C ASP A 263 -7.36 39.98 4.21
N LYS A 264 -6.89 39.36 5.31
CA LYS A 264 -7.10 39.91 6.65
C LYS A 264 -5.94 40.85 7.02
N PRO A 265 -6.15 42.18 7.04
CA PRO A 265 -5.20 43.07 7.68
C PRO A 265 -5.16 42.74 9.18
N ASP A 266 -3.96 42.48 9.67
CA ASP A 266 -3.65 42.35 11.09
C ASP A 266 -3.82 43.73 11.74
N ASN A 267 -5.05 44.09 12.12
CA ASN A 267 -5.34 45.30 12.86
C ASN A 267 -4.87 45.10 14.31
N GLY A 268 -3.57 45.36 14.54
CA GLY A 268 -2.98 45.44 15.85
C GLY A 268 -3.72 46.43 16.75
N GLN A 269 -4.24 45.95 17.87
CA GLN A 269 -4.65 46.81 18.98
C GLN A 269 -3.39 47.42 19.60
N THR A 270 -3.17 48.71 19.33
CA THR A 270 -2.29 49.55 20.14
C THR A 270 -2.98 49.85 21.47
N GLU A 271 -2.51 49.25 22.57
CA GLU A 271 -2.82 49.72 23.91
C GLU A 271 -2.15 51.09 24.12
N ASN A 272 -2.98 52.10 24.31
CA ASN A 272 -2.56 53.45 24.67
C ASN A 272 -2.02 53.48 26.10
N ALA A 273 -0.76 53.86 26.25
CA ALA A 273 -0.22 54.41 27.49
C ALA A 273 -0.82 55.81 27.76
N LYS A 274 -1.23 56.08 29.01
CA LYS A 274 -1.17 57.39 29.71
C LYS A 274 -1.75 57.28 31.13
N PRO A 275 -1.42 58.20 32.06
CA PRO A 275 -0.53 59.37 31.94
C PRO A 275 0.93 59.10 32.33
#